data_AF-A0A3C1KX30-F1
#
_entry.id   AF-A0A3C1KX30-F1
#
_cell.length_a   1.000
_cell.length_b   1.000
_cell.length_c   1.000
_cell.angle_alpha   90.00
_cell.angle_beta   90.00
_cell.angle_gamma   90.00
#
_symmetry.space_group_name_H-M   'P 1'
#
loop_
_entity.id
_entity.type
_entity.pdbx_description
1 polymer ?
#
loop_
_entity_poly.entity_id
_entity_poly.type
_entity_poly.pdbx_seq_one_letter_code
_entity_poly.pdbx_strand_id
1 'polypeptide(L)' 'MNWRTTIRRALRVIKRDPRRAFLSQWVEPNSIVFDVGAHRGELSEVFQSCGATIVAVEPQRACHGTLK' A
#
# COMPACT_ATOMS: atom_id res chain seq x y z
N MET A 1 -14.70 30.96 2.07
CA MET A 1 -14.04 29.71 2.49
C MET A 1 -14.71 28.53 1.79
N ASN A 2 -14.00 27.78 0.93
CA ASN A 2 -14.59 26.68 0.14
C ASN A 2 -14.49 25.35 0.90
N TRP A 3 -15.56 25.01 1.63
CA TRP A 3 -15.65 23.83 2.49
C TRP A 3 -15.42 22.50 1.77
N ARG A 4 -15.74 22.40 0.47
CA ARG A 4 -15.52 21.19 -0.35
C ARG A 4 -14.03 20.91 -0.58
N THR A 5 -13.22 21.95 -0.64
CA THR A 5 -11.76 21.84 -0.79
C THR A 5 -11.11 21.48 0.54
N THR A 6 -11.61 22.06 1.63
CA THR A 6 -11.15 21.76 3.00
C THR A 6 -11.40 20.31 3.38
N ILE A 7 -12.60 19.78 3.13
CA ILE A 7 -12.93 18.37 3.39
C ILE A 7 -12.04 17.44 2.56
N ARG A 8 -11.88 17.71 1.26
CA ARG A 8 -11.01 16.89 0.39
C ARG A 8 -9.56 16.85 0.88
N ARG A 9 -9.05 17.97 1.41
CA ARG A 9 -7.69 18.04 1.98
C ARG A 9 -7.57 17.28 3.29
N ALA A 10 -8.54 17.42 4.20
CA ALA A 10 -8.57 16.67 5.45
C ALA A 10 -8.67 15.16 5.21
N LEU A 11 -9.53 14.74 4.27
CA LEU A 11 -9.65 13.33 3.87
C LEU A 11 -8.34 12.78 3.30
N ARG A 12 -7.58 13.54 2.50
CA ARG A 12 -6.26 13.11 2.02
C ARG A 12 -5.24 12.89 3.14
N VAL A 13 -5.28 13.71 4.19
CA VAL A 13 -4.38 13.58 5.34
C VAL A 13 -4.75 12.34 6.16
N ILE A 14 -6.05 12.12 6.40
CA ILE A 14 -6.56 10.93 7.10
C ILE A 14 -6.23 9.64 6.32
N LYS A 15 -6.17 9.69 4.99
CA LYS A 15 -5.93 8.52 4.13
C LYS A 15 -4.46 8.07 4.03
N ARG A 16 -3.52 8.72 4.73
CA ARG A 16 -2.10 8.34 4.64
C ARG A 16 -1.79 7.16 5.57
N ASP A 17 -1.42 6.03 4.97
CA ASP A 17 -0.88 4.90 5.70
C ASP A 17 0.50 5.27 6.29
N PRO A 18 0.68 5.27 7.62
CA PRO A 18 1.95 5.63 8.24
C PRO A 18 3.08 4.67 7.87
N ARG A 19 2.75 3.41 7.52
CA ARG A 19 3.73 2.40 7.10
C ARG A 19 4.43 2.81 5.80
N ARG A 20 3.75 3.56 4.93
CA ARG A 20 4.34 4.06 3.67
C ARG A 20 5.58 4.90 3.93
N ALA A 21 5.49 5.85 4.87
CA ALA A 21 6.60 6.74 5.18
C ALA A 21 7.80 5.99 5.78
N PHE A 22 7.51 4.96 6.58
CA PHE A 22 8.55 4.10 7.14
C PHE A 22 9.23 3.28 6.02
N LEU A 23 8.45 2.53 5.24
CA LEU A 23 8.95 1.60 4.24
C LEU A 23 9.61 2.29 3.03
N SER A 24 9.19 3.51 2.68
CA SER A 24 9.82 4.28 1.60
C SER A 24 11.26 4.71 1.89
N GLN A 25 11.79 4.46 3.08
CA GLN A 25 13.23 4.61 3.36
C GLN A 25 14.08 3.54 2.68
N TRP A 26 13.47 2.42 2.25
CA TRP A 26 14.16 1.29 1.61
C TRP A 26 13.56 0.85 0.29
N VAL A 27 12.36 1.33 -0.04
CA VAL A 27 11.64 0.96 -1.26
C VAL A 27 11.49 2.19 -2.15
N GLU A 28 12.18 2.14 -3.29
CA GLU A 28 12.18 3.18 -4.30
C GLU A 28 11.11 2.89 -5.38
N PRO A 29 10.66 3.91 -6.13
CA PRO A 29 9.82 3.69 -7.30
C PRO A 29 10.48 2.71 -8.28
N ASN A 30 9.70 1.79 -8.84
CA ASN A 30 10.11 0.71 -9.73
C ASN A 30 10.94 -0.42 -9.07
N SER A 31 11.13 -0.42 -7.75
CA SER A 31 11.63 -1.61 -7.06
C SER A 31 10.71 -2.81 -7.27
N ILE A 32 11.28 -4.00 -7.37
CA ILE A 32 10.54 -5.26 -7.27
C ILE A 32 10.58 -5.70 -5.81
N VAL A 33 9.41 -5.89 -5.20
CA VAL A 33 9.27 -6.34 -3.82
C VAL A 33 8.60 -7.70 -3.79
N PHE A 34 9.20 -8.65 -3.06
CA PHE A 34 8.59 -9.94 -2.77
C PHE A 34 7.89 -9.86 -1.41
N ASP A 35 6.56 -9.95 -1.39
CA ASP A 35 5.76 -9.96 -0.17
C ASP A 35 5.43 -11.41 0.19
N VAL A 36 6.24 -12.00 1.08
CA VAL A 36 6.12 -13.42 1.48
C VAL A 36 5.21 -13.53 2.70
N GLY A 37 4.15 -14.32 2.57
CA GLY A 37 3.05 -14.34 3.55
C GLY A 37 2.13 -13.15 3.38
N ALA A 38 1.85 -12.78 2.13
CA ALA A 38 1.09 -11.57 1.79
C ALA A 38 -0.32 -11.54 2.40
N HIS A 39 -0.87 -12.68 2.83
CA HIS A 39 -2.19 -12.82 3.43
C HIS A 39 -3.24 -12.09 2.56
N ARG A 40 -3.84 -11.00 3.06
CA ARG A 40 -4.85 -10.21 2.33
C ARG A 40 -4.29 -9.08 1.45
N GLY A 41 -2.97 -8.98 1.33
CA GLY A 41 -2.29 -7.97 0.51
C GLY A 41 -2.18 -6.58 1.13
N GLU A 42 -2.50 -6.42 2.43
CA GLU A 42 -2.52 -5.10 3.08
C GLU A 42 -1.14 -4.41 3.07
N LEU A 43 -0.06 -5.19 3.20
CA LEU A 43 1.30 -4.66 3.12
C LEU A 43 1.75 -4.46 1.66
N SER A 44 1.37 -5.37 0.76
CA SER A 44 1.53 -5.22 -0.69
C SER A 44 0.96 -3.89 -1.20
N GLU A 45 -0.24 -3.49 -0.74
CA GLU A 45 -0.83 -2.18 -1.10
C GLU A 45 0.02 -0.99 -0.64
N VAL A 46 0.69 -1.10 0.51
CA VAL A 46 1.59 -0.05 1.01
C VAL A 46 2.84 0.04 0.13
N PHE A 47 3.47 -1.09 -0.21
CA PHE A 47 4.63 -1.11 -1.11
C PHE A 47 4.26 -0.60 -2.52
N GLN A 48 3.09 -0.97 -3.03
CA GLN A 48 2.58 -0.45 -4.29
C GLN A 48 2.39 1.08 -4.23
N SER A 49 1.95 1.61 -3.08
CA SER A 49 1.85 3.07 -2.87
C SER A 49 3.21 3.79 -2.79
N CYS A 50 4.31 3.07 -2.58
CA CYS A 50 5.68 3.57 -2.75
C CYS A 50 6.14 3.57 -4.21
N GLY A 51 5.36 2.98 -5.14
CA GLY A 51 5.69 2.86 -6.56
C GLY A 51 6.41 1.57 -6.92
N ALA A 52 6.43 0.57 -6.04
CA ALA A 52 7.02 -0.73 -6.31
C ALA A 52 6.10 -1.66 -7.11
N THR A 53 6.70 -2.61 -7.82
CA THR A 53 6.01 -3.77 -8.40
C THR A 53 6.09 -4.93 -7.40
N ILE A 54 4.95 -5.56 -7.11
CA ILE A 54 4.87 -6.56 -6.04
C ILE A 54 4.73 -7.96 -6.62
N VAL A 55 5.52 -8.88 -6.09
CA VAL A 55 5.36 -10.32 -6.25
C VAL A 55 4.86 -10.87 -4.91
N ALA A 56 3.54 -11.06 -4.80
CA ALA A 56 2.93 -11.61 -3.59
C ALA A 56 3.04 -13.14 -3.56
N VAL A 57 3.45 -13.69 -2.42
CA VAL A 57 3.56 -15.13 -2.19
C VAL A 57 2.68 -15.50 -0.99
N GLU A 58 1.64 -16.30 -1.22
CA GLU A 58 0.70 -16.70 -0.18
C GLU A 58 0.26 -18.16 -0.34
N PRO A 59 0.59 -19.06 0.62
CA PRO A 59 0.20 -20.47 0.54
C PRO A 59 -1.30 -20.72 0.78
N GLN A 60 -1.97 -19.85 1.55
CA GLN A 60 -3.38 -20.04 1.89
C GLN A 60 -4.29 -19.68 0.73
N ARG A 61 -4.87 -20.69 0.08
CA ARG A 61 -5.78 -20.52 -1.06
C ARG A 61 -6.94 -19.56 -0.81
N ALA A 62 -7.44 -19.51 0.43
CA ALA A 62 -8.53 -18.62 0.80
C ALA A 62 -8.18 -17.13 0.63
N CYS A 63 -6.89 -16.78 0.66
CA CYS A 63 -6.39 -15.43 0.53
C CYS A 63 -6.14 -14.99 -0.91
N HIS A 64 -6.06 -15.93 -1.87
CA HIS A 64 -5.71 -15.64 -3.27
C HIS A 64 -6.66 -14.63 -3.93
N GLY A 65 -7.95 -14.70 -3.64
CA GLY A 65 -8.95 -13.78 -4.22
C GLY A 65 -8.85 -12.33 -3.70
N THR A 66 -8.03 -12.09 -2.67
CA THR A 66 -7.81 -10.73 -2.12
C THR A 66 -6.51 -10.08 -2.61
N LEU A 67 -5.60 -10.86 -3.19
CA LEU A 67 -4.37 -10.35 -3.80
C LEU A 67 -4.68 -9.77 -5.19
N LYS A 68 -4.13 -8.60 -5.50
CA LYS A 68 -4.38 -7.85 -6.75
C LYS A 68 -3.09 -7.63 -7.53
#